data_AF-A0A938ANM7-F1
#
_entry.id   AF-A0A938ANM7-F1
#
_cell.length_a   1.000
_cell.length_b   1.000
_cell.length_c   1.000
_cell.angle_alpha   90.00
_cell.angle_beta   90.00
_cell.angle_gamma   90.00
#
_symmetry.space_group_name_H-M   'P 1'
#
loop_
_entity.id
_entity.type
_entity.pdbx_description
1 polymer ?
#
loop_
_entity_poly.entity_id
_entity_poly.type
_entity_poly.pdbx_seq_one_letter_code
_entity_poly.pdbx_strand_id
1 'polypeptide(L)'
;MDRRAQLKLLLLVIIVGFVLGLLSTALGGIQTSGSGTPTPPAGVGQTTLLILGVDRFDQPPDLRAIWFVTFRPPGRSVFLYGLSADAPIPGQEPVTLGALFSWSVDGGVAPLFLSQL
;
A
#
# COMPACT_ATOMS: atom_id res chain seq x y z
N MET A 1 15.26 -14.49 50.66
CA MET A 1 16.01 -14.62 49.38
C MET A 1 16.95 -13.45 49.28
N ASP A 2 18.26 -13.69 49.25
CA ASP A 2 19.26 -12.63 49.27
C ASP A 2 19.27 -11.85 47.96
N ARG A 3 19.11 -10.53 48.03
CA ARG A 3 19.12 -9.62 46.85
C ARG A 3 20.35 -9.83 45.96
N ARG A 4 21.49 -10.23 46.55
CA ARG A 4 22.73 -10.57 45.83
C ARG A 4 22.61 -11.85 45.00
N ALA A 5 21.86 -12.85 45.48
CA ALA A 5 21.58 -14.08 44.73
C ALA A 5 20.63 -13.81 43.56
N GLN A 6 19.62 -12.95 43.76
CA GLN A 6 18.71 -12.53 42.69
C GLN A 6 19.42 -11.73 41.58
N LEU A 7 20.34 -10.83 41.96
CA LEU A 7 21.12 -10.07 40.98
C LEU A 7 22.02 -10.98 40.13
N LYS A 8 22.67 -11.97 40.76
CA LYS A 8 23.49 -12.96 40.06
C LYS A 8 22.67 -13.82 39.09
N LEU A 9 21.47 -14.23 39.50
CA LEU A 9 20.55 -14.99 38.64
C LEU A 9 20.12 -14.16 37.42
N LEU A 10 19.75 -12.90 37.63
CA LEU A 10 19.32 -12.00 36.55
C LEU A 10 20.47 -11.74 35.56
N LEU A 11 21.68 -11.49 36.05
CA LEU A 11 22.87 -11.32 35.22
C LEU A 11 23.16 -12.59 34.39
N LEU A 12 23.03 -13.77 35.00
CA LEU A 12 23.23 -15.06 34.31
C LEU A 12 22.22 -15.22 33.17
N VAL A 13 20.94 -14.93 33.39
CA VAL A 13 19.90 -15.02 32.36
C VAL A 13 20.18 -14.08 31.19
N ILE A 14 20.60 -12.84 31.47
CA ILE A 14 20.95 -11.87 30.42
C ILE A 14 22.14 -12.37 29.58
N ILE A 15 23.20 -12.85 30.24
CA ILE A 15 24.40 -13.34 29.54
C ILE A 15 24.05 -14.56 28.68
N VAL A 16 23.29 -15.51 29.23
CA VAL A 16 22.86 -16.70 28.50
C VAL A 16 22.00 -16.32 27.29
N GLY A 17 21.02 -15.42 27.46
CA GLY A 17 20.19 -14.93 26.36
C GLY A 17 20.98 -14.21 25.27
N PHE A 18 21.99 -13.42 25.65
CA PHE A 18 22.85 -12.71 24.71
C PHE A 18 23.73 -13.68 23.90
N VAL A 19 24.33 -14.68 24.56
CA VAL A 19 25.14 -15.72 23.89
C VAL A 19 24.29 -16.59 22.96
N LEU A 20 23.08 -16.97 23.39
CA LEU A 20 22.12 -17.70 22.54
C LEU A 20 21.71 -16.87 21.30
N GLY A 21 21.48 -15.57 21.47
CA GLY A 21 21.19 -14.66 20.37
C GLY A 21 22.34 -14.59 19.36
N LEU A 22 23.57 -14.40 19.83
CA LEU A 22 24.76 -14.40 18.98
C LEU A 22 24.97 -15.74 18.27
N LEU A 23 24.79 -16.85 18.98
CA LEU A 23 24.91 -18.20 18.41
C LEU A 23 23.84 -18.43 17.33
N SER A 24 22.61 -17.94 17.53
CA SER A 24 21.55 -18.01 16.52
C SER A 24 21.88 -17.19 15.28
N THR A 25 22.52 -16.03 15.42
CA THR A 25 22.97 -15.23 14.25
C THR A 25 24.14 -15.88 13.52
N ALA A 26 25.03 -16.57 14.25
CA ALA A 26 26.18 -17.26 13.68
C ALA A 26 25.76 -18.56 12.94
N LEU A 27 24.80 -19.32 13.47
CA LEU A 27 24.27 -20.51 12.81
C LEU A 27 23.25 -20.19 11.70
N GLY A 28 22.57 -19.04 11.75
CA GLY A 28 21.64 -18.57 10.71
C GLY A 28 22.30 -18.11 9.41
N GLY A 29 23.65 -18.18 9.32
CA GLY A 29 24.46 -17.74 8.18
C GLY A 29 24.54 -18.71 6.99
N ILE A 30 23.65 -19.70 6.88
CA ILE A 30 23.51 -20.52 5.67
C ILE A 30 22.06 -20.39 5.16
N GLN A 31 21.74 -19.24 4.57
CA GLN A 31 20.77 -19.25 3.47
C GLN A 31 21.55 -19.73 2.25
N THR A 32 21.47 -21.04 2.02
CA THR A 32 21.80 -21.63 0.72
C THR A 32 21.03 -20.86 -0.35
N SER A 33 21.78 -20.34 -1.32
CA SER A 33 21.28 -19.87 -2.60
C SER A 33 20.47 -20.97 -3.30
N GLY A 34 19.21 -21.12 -2.91
CA GLY A 34 18.19 -21.76 -3.72
C GLY A 34 17.70 -20.73 -4.71
N SER A 35 18.30 -20.71 -5.90
CA SER A 35 17.72 -20.10 -7.10
C SER A 35 16.47 -20.90 -7.51
N GLY A 36 15.45 -20.88 -6.66
CA GLY A 36 14.07 -21.06 -7.04
C GLY A 36 13.45 -19.70 -6.82
N THR A 37 13.22 -18.94 -7.89
CA THR A 37 12.28 -17.84 -7.85
C THR A 37 11.05 -18.37 -7.10
N PRO A 38 10.68 -17.87 -5.91
CA PRO A 38 9.37 -18.15 -5.41
C PRO A 38 8.46 -17.50 -6.45
N THR A 39 7.88 -18.32 -7.33
CA THR A 39 6.72 -17.90 -8.10
C THR A 39 5.80 -17.33 -7.04
N PRO A 40 5.54 -16.00 -7.02
CA PRO A 40 4.64 -15.44 -6.04
C PRO A 40 3.36 -16.26 -6.17
N PRO A 41 2.76 -16.74 -5.07
CA PRO A 41 1.50 -17.47 -5.16
C PRO A 41 0.59 -16.63 -6.04
N ALA A 42 0.25 -17.18 -7.21
CA ALA A 42 -0.66 -16.54 -8.13
C ALA A 42 -1.96 -16.35 -7.36
N GLY A 43 -2.32 -15.11 -7.05
CA GLY A 43 -3.63 -14.81 -6.48
C GLY A 43 -3.68 -14.39 -5.02
N VAL A 44 -2.85 -13.44 -4.60
CA VAL A 44 -3.37 -12.38 -3.72
C VAL A 44 -2.85 -11.03 -4.18
N GLY A 45 -3.18 -10.70 -5.43
CA GLY A 45 -2.82 -9.44 -6.07
C GLY A 45 -3.40 -8.25 -5.31
N GLN A 46 -2.60 -7.20 -5.17
CA GLN A 46 -3.11 -5.90 -4.75
C GLN A 46 -4.26 -5.51 -5.70
N THR A 47 -5.42 -5.24 -5.15
CA THR A 47 -6.59 -4.80 -5.92
C THR A 47 -6.80 -3.32 -5.67
N THR A 48 -6.78 -2.52 -6.72
CA THR A 48 -7.08 -1.07 -6.65
C THR A 48 -8.37 -0.81 -7.40
N LEU A 49 -9.34 -0.18 -6.72
CA LEU A 49 -10.61 0.28 -7.26
C LEU A 49 -10.56 1.80 -7.39
N LEU A 50 -10.87 2.32 -8.58
CA LEU A 50 -11.15 3.73 -8.80
C LEU A 50 -12.64 3.98 -8.57
N ILE A 51 -12.96 4.93 -7.71
CA ILE A 51 -14.32 5.36 -7.39
C ILE A 51 -14.46 6.82 -7.81
N LEU A 52 -15.44 7.11 -8.66
CA LEU A 52 -15.74 8.44 -9.16
C LEU A 52 -17.12 8.87 -8.65
N GLY A 53 -17.16 9.97 -7.92
CA GLY A 53 -18.40 10.63 -7.53
C GLY A 53 -18.79 11.64 -8.61
N VAL A 54 -19.81 11.33 -9.39
CA VAL A 54 -20.33 12.20 -10.45
C VAL A 54 -21.69 12.74 -10.03
N ASP A 55 -21.85 14.05 -10.12
CA ASP A 55 -23.11 14.75 -9.97
C ASP A 55 -23.64 15.09 -11.37
N ARG A 56 -24.95 14.88 -11.59
CA ARG A 56 -25.66 15.02 -12.88
C ARG A 56 -25.05 14.17 -14.02
N PHE A 57 -25.83 13.26 -14.59
CA PHE A 57 -25.38 12.45 -15.74
C PHE A 57 -25.80 13.06 -17.09
N ASP A 58 -26.51 14.19 -17.04
CA ASP A 58 -27.40 14.65 -18.11
C ASP A 58 -26.84 15.85 -18.91
N GLN A 59 -25.60 16.28 -18.61
CA GLN A 59 -24.72 17.27 -19.29
C GLN A 59 -24.55 18.67 -18.64
N PRO A 60 -23.29 19.18 -18.59
CA PRO A 60 -22.04 18.40 -18.51
C PRO A 60 -21.97 17.66 -17.16
N PRO A 61 -21.45 16.42 -17.12
CA PRO A 61 -21.30 15.70 -15.87
C PRO A 61 -20.28 16.39 -14.96
N ASP A 62 -20.61 16.50 -13.68
CA ASP A 62 -19.85 17.28 -12.72
C ASP A 62 -19.10 16.33 -11.77
N LEU A 63 -17.79 16.22 -11.94
CA LEU A 63 -16.96 15.36 -11.12
C LEU A 63 -16.76 15.96 -9.72
N ARG A 64 -17.35 15.34 -8.70
CA ARG A 64 -17.27 15.78 -7.30
C ARG A 64 -16.14 15.13 -6.51
N ALA A 65 -15.83 13.88 -6.82
CA ALA A 65 -14.90 13.11 -6.01
C ALA A 65 -14.15 12.07 -6.83
N ILE A 66 -12.86 11.90 -6.50
CA ILE A 66 -11.99 10.88 -7.06
C ILE A 66 -11.35 10.15 -5.89
N TRP A 67 -11.56 8.84 -5.80
CA TRP A 67 -11.00 8.01 -4.74
C TRP A 67 -10.38 6.73 -5.29
N PHE A 68 -9.24 6.33 -4.73
CA PHE A 68 -8.62 5.03 -4.95
C PHE A 68 -8.71 4.21 -3.68
N VAL A 69 -9.32 3.04 -3.78
CA VAL A 69 -9.34 2.05 -2.70
C VAL A 69 -8.41 0.92 -3.08
N THR A 70 -7.33 0.75 -2.31
CA THR A 70 -6.35 -0.31 -2.54
C THR A 70 -6.40 -1.32 -1.41
N PHE A 71 -6.73 -2.58 -1.73
CA PHE A 71 -6.63 -3.70 -0.84
C PHE A 71 -5.33 -4.47 -1.09
N ARG A 72 -4.48 -4.60 -0.05
CA ARG A 72 -3.21 -5.34 -0.14
C ARG A 72 -3.20 -6.53 0.82
N PRO A 73 -3.47 -7.74 0.32
CA PRO A 73 -3.17 -8.97 1.04
C PRO A 73 -1.64 -9.24 1.09
N PRO A 74 -1.13 -10.04 2.04
CA PRO A 74 -1.84 -10.72 3.13
C PRO A 74 -2.15 -9.82 4.34
N GLY A 75 -1.66 -8.58 4.36
CA GLY A 75 -1.74 -7.67 5.50
C GLY A 75 -3.15 -7.20 5.86
N ARG A 76 -4.18 -7.54 5.05
CA ARG A 76 -5.57 -7.09 5.19
C ARG A 76 -5.69 -5.57 5.34
N SER A 77 -4.77 -4.84 4.75
CA SER A 77 -4.78 -3.37 4.78
C SER A 77 -5.61 -2.83 3.63
N VAL A 78 -6.41 -1.81 3.94
CA VAL A 78 -7.16 -1.01 2.97
C VAL A 78 -6.59 0.40 3.04
N PHE A 79 -6.13 0.90 1.89
CA PHE A 79 -5.69 2.27 1.72
C PHE A 79 -6.74 3.02 0.90
N LEU A 80 -7.18 4.17 1.41
CA LEU A 80 -8.07 5.08 0.71
C LEU A 80 -7.28 6.36 0.41
N TYR A 81 -7.20 6.72 -0.87
CA TYR A 81 -6.53 7.93 -1.33
C TYR A 81 -7.50 8.77 -2.15
N GLY A 82 -7.59 10.06 -1.83
CA GLY A 82 -8.48 11.00 -2.52
C GLY A 82 -7.69 11.98 -3.37
N LEU A 83 -8.21 12.28 -4.55
CA LEU A 83 -7.75 13.37 -5.41
C LEU A 83 -8.81 14.46 -5.50
N SER A 84 -8.38 15.72 -5.51
CA SER A 84 -9.27 16.85 -5.76
C SER A 84 -9.62 16.90 -7.25
N ALA A 85 -10.91 17.11 -7.57
CA ALA A 85 -11.31 17.38 -8.94
C ALA A 85 -10.70 18.69 -9.47
N ASP A 86 -10.39 19.64 -8.58
CA ASP A 86 -9.72 20.90 -8.93
C ASP A 86 -8.19 20.76 -9.01
N ALA A 87 -7.65 19.55 -8.88
CA ALA A 87 -6.22 19.34 -9.02
C ALA A 87 -5.76 19.73 -10.43
N PRO A 88 -4.72 20.59 -10.56
CA PRO A 88 -4.17 20.95 -11.85
C PRO A 88 -3.47 19.76 -12.47
N ILE A 89 -3.54 19.66 -13.79
CA ILE A 89 -2.81 18.64 -14.55
C ILE A 89 -1.39 19.16 -14.82
N PRO A 90 -0.33 18.46 -14.37
CA PRO A 90 1.05 18.91 -14.56
C PRO A 90 1.39 19.16 -16.03
N GLY A 91 1.81 20.38 -16.35
CA GLY A 91 2.19 20.76 -17.72
C GLY A 91 1.02 21.09 -18.65
N GLN A 92 -0.21 21.11 -18.13
CA GLN A 92 -1.42 21.52 -18.86
C GLN A 92 -2.18 22.64 -18.13
N GLU A 93 -1.52 23.38 -17.24
CA GLU A 93 -2.12 24.51 -16.55
C GLU A 93 -2.68 25.53 -17.56
N PRO A 94 -3.92 26.02 -17.40
CA PRO A 94 -4.74 26.00 -16.18
C PRO A 94 -5.79 24.85 -16.08
N VAL A 95 -5.65 23.76 -16.84
CA VAL A 95 -6.64 22.68 -16.89
C VAL A 95 -6.63 21.83 -15.61
N THR A 96 -7.82 21.52 -15.08
CA THR A 96 -8.01 20.65 -13.90
C THR A 96 -8.55 19.28 -14.28
N LEU A 97 -8.39 18.29 -13.38
CA LEU A 97 -8.95 16.94 -13.57
C LEU A 97 -10.46 16.94 -13.81
N GLY A 98 -11.20 17.79 -13.10
CA GLY A 98 -12.65 17.93 -13.25
C GLY A 98 -13.05 18.52 -14.60
N ALA A 99 -12.28 19.48 -15.13
CA ALA A 99 -12.53 20.04 -16.46
C ALA A 99 -12.26 19.04 -17.60
N LEU A 100 -11.34 18.09 -17.39
CA LEU A 100 -11.05 17.02 -18.35
C LEU A 100 -12.05 15.86 -18.26
N PHE A 101 -12.81 15.76 -17.17
CA PHE A 101 -13.73 14.65 -16.95
C PHE A 101 -14.86 14.64 -17.98
N SER A 102 -15.08 13.47 -18.57
CA SER A 102 -16.19 13.22 -19.47
C SER A 102 -16.62 11.75 -19.34
N TRP A 103 -17.93 11.53 -19.43
CA TRP A 103 -18.53 10.21 -19.30
C TRP A 103 -19.76 10.07 -20.20
N SER A 104 -20.00 8.86 -20.69
CA SER A 104 -21.25 8.49 -21.36
C SER A 104 -21.65 7.06 -21.01
N VAL A 105 -22.93 6.73 -21.18
CA VAL A 105 -23.44 5.36 -20.93
C VAL A 105 -22.75 4.33 -21.82
N ASP A 106 -22.58 4.65 -23.10
CA ASP A 106 -22.02 3.71 -24.08
C ASP A 106 -20.49 3.65 -24.04
N GLY A 107 -19.83 4.78 -23.79
CA GLY A 107 -18.36 4.92 -23.83
C GLY A 107 -17.66 4.82 -22.47
N GLY A 108 -18.41 4.87 -21.37
CA GLY A 108 -17.85 4.95 -20.03
C GLY A 108 -17.08 6.26 -19.80
N VAL A 109 -16.06 6.20 -18.95
CA VAL A 109 -15.19 7.34 -18.62
C VAL A 109 -14.18 7.58 -19.74
N ALA A 110 -14.00 8.83 -20.12
CA ALA A 110 -13.08 9.21 -21.20
C ALA A 110 -11.63 8.72 -20.91
N PRO A 111 -10.97 8.06 -21.88
CA PRO A 111 -9.59 7.58 -21.71
C PRO A 111 -8.58 8.68 -21.41
N LEU A 112 -8.82 9.89 -21.92
CA LEU A 112 -7.96 11.05 -21.64
C LEU A 112 -7.96 11.42 -20.16
N PHE A 113 -9.10 11.31 -19.47
CA PHE A 113 -9.17 11.53 -18.04
C PHE A 113 -8.41 10.44 -17.28
N LEU A 114 -8.61 9.18 -17.66
CA LEU A 114 -7.95 8.03 -17.01
C LEU A 114 -6.43 8.04 -17.15
N SER A 115 -5.86 8.65 -18.20
CA SER A 115 -4.42 8.74 -18.38
C SER A 115 -3.74 9.79 -17.51
N GLN A 116 -4.51 10.66 -16.84
CA GLN A 116 -4.00 11.67 -15.90
C GLN A 116 -4.07 11.24 -14.43
N LEU A 117 -4.60 10.04 -14.17
CA LEU A 117 -4.76 9.43 -12.84
C LEU A 117 -3.62 8.46 -12.52
#